data_AF-A0A2V8DXE6-F1
#
_entry.id   AF-A0A2V8DXE6-F1
#
_cell.length_a   1.000
_cell.length_b   1.000
_cell.length_c   1.000
_cell.angle_alpha   90.00
_cell.angle_beta   90.00
_cell.angle_gamma   90.00
#
_symmetry.space_group_name_H-M   'P 1'
#
loop_
_entity.id
_entity.type
_entity.pdbx_description
1 polymer ?
#
loop_
_entity_poly.entity_id
_entity_poly.type
_entity_poly.pdbx_seq_one_letter_code
_entity_poly.pdbx_strand_id
1 'polypeptide(L)'
;MTFERTAIFATAFLAWLSAAHAAAGEPRGAPQMVATAKPSAPASSGGGAETIVPLPPEAPAVITRAESGLATMRAVRVSQPLKIDGRLDEEVYGAVLAAGDFIQQEPTEGEPATEKTEIWVLFDNENLYVSARCWDDHPERWVLTELRRDNNNIISNENLSVVLDTFHDRRNGFHFQTTPLGAIRDAAFTDEGNVNTSWNAVWSVKTGRFDGGWTVEMAIPFKSLRYRGSGPQVWGINFRRIVKWKNETTFLTRVSPSYGNNGVFKVSVAGNLVGLETPAQSMNLELKPYVVSSLTTDRAAADPFSNRFSPNAGFDFKYGLTRGLIADATYNTDFAQVEEDVQQVNLTRFSLQFPEKRDFFLEGQGIFAFGGPSSNSGGDNSTSDVPILFFSRRI
;
A
#
# COMPACT_ATOMS: atom_id res chain seq x y z
N MET A 1 15.49 -25.54 -38.33
CA MET A 1 16.28 -25.82 -37.12
C MET A 1 15.82 -24.85 -36.05
N THR A 2 14.89 -25.30 -35.23
CA THR A 2 14.22 -24.56 -34.17
C THR A 2 15.13 -24.59 -32.94
N PHE A 3 15.52 -23.42 -32.43
CA PHE A 3 16.19 -23.32 -31.14
C PHE A 3 15.12 -23.12 -30.07
N GLU A 4 14.77 -24.20 -29.36
CA GLU A 4 14.12 -24.11 -28.07
C GLU A 4 15.14 -23.60 -27.05
N ARG A 5 14.80 -22.56 -26.30
CA ARG A 5 15.56 -22.11 -25.14
C ARG A 5 14.64 -22.04 -23.94
N THR A 6 14.61 -23.12 -23.18
CA THR A 6 14.11 -23.15 -21.80
C THR A 6 15.10 -22.39 -20.92
N ALA A 7 14.66 -21.34 -20.23
CA ALA A 7 15.44 -20.68 -19.19
C ALA A 7 14.73 -20.90 -17.84
N ILE A 8 15.35 -21.71 -16.98
CA ILE A 8 14.95 -21.88 -15.58
C ILE A 8 15.93 -21.05 -14.75
N PHE A 9 15.44 -20.06 -14.01
CA PHE A 9 16.24 -19.38 -12.99
C PHE A 9 15.75 -19.81 -11.62
N ALA A 10 16.59 -20.58 -10.92
CA ALA A 10 16.43 -20.91 -9.51
C ALA A 10 17.56 -20.21 -8.74
N THR A 11 17.22 -19.31 -7.81
CA THR A 11 18.18 -18.72 -6.89
C THR A 11 17.94 -19.33 -5.52
N ALA A 12 18.85 -20.21 -5.09
CA ALA A 12 18.84 -20.81 -3.75
C ALA A 12 20.07 -20.34 -2.97
N PHE A 13 19.87 -19.83 -1.75
CA PHE A 13 20.94 -19.60 -0.79
C PHE A 13 20.85 -20.67 0.32
N LEU A 14 21.83 -21.57 0.38
CA LEU A 14 22.06 -22.46 1.52
C LEU A 14 23.04 -21.81 2.50
N ALA A 15 22.63 -21.61 3.74
CA ALA A 15 23.54 -21.37 4.86
C ALA A 15 23.84 -22.70 5.56
N TRP A 16 25.13 -23.05 5.64
CA TRP A 16 25.65 -24.19 6.39
C TRP A 16 25.59 -23.91 7.91
N LEU A 17 25.11 -24.88 8.69
CA LEU A 17 25.34 -24.95 10.13
C LEU A 17 25.97 -26.32 10.45
N SER A 18 27.27 -26.34 10.78
CA SER A 18 27.94 -27.54 11.28
C SER A 18 27.63 -27.73 12.76
N ALA A 19 27.04 -28.87 13.10
CA ALA A 19 26.98 -29.41 14.45
C ALA A 19 28.09 -30.44 14.63
N ALA A 20 28.91 -30.28 15.68
CA ALA A 20 29.81 -31.33 16.17
C ALA A 20 29.29 -31.80 17.54
N HIS A 21 29.23 -33.11 17.72
CA HIS A 21 28.73 -33.78 18.92
C HIS A 21 29.84 -34.63 19.55
N ALA A 22 29.70 -34.81 20.87
CA ALA A 22 30.26 -35.83 21.76
C ALA A 22 31.66 -35.60 22.39
N ALA A 23 31.69 -35.55 23.73
CA ALA A 23 32.15 -36.69 24.55
C ALA A 23 31.84 -36.48 26.05
N ALA A 24 31.54 -37.59 26.72
CA ALA A 24 31.07 -37.71 28.10
C ALA A 24 32.21 -37.77 29.15
N GLY A 25 31.87 -37.49 30.41
CA GLY A 25 32.71 -37.79 31.58
C GLY A 25 32.00 -37.46 32.91
N GLU A 26 31.63 -38.50 33.66
CA GLU A 26 31.23 -38.51 35.08
C GLU A 26 32.22 -39.40 35.86
N PRO A 27 32.19 -39.55 37.21
CA PRO A 27 31.71 -38.70 38.30
C PRO A 27 32.75 -38.63 39.47
N ARG A 28 32.47 -37.86 40.55
CA ARG A 28 32.68 -38.24 41.98
C ARG A 28 32.62 -37.03 42.95
N GLY A 29 31.89 -37.22 44.06
CA GLY A 29 32.19 -36.57 45.35
C GLY A 29 31.03 -35.81 46.00
N ALA A 30 30.30 -36.49 46.90
CA ALA A 30 29.59 -35.88 48.03
C ALA A 30 30.20 -36.46 49.34
N PRO A 31 29.95 -35.95 50.56
CA PRO A 31 29.00 -34.90 50.96
C PRO A 31 29.57 -33.88 51.98
N GLN A 32 28.79 -32.84 52.34
CA GLN A 32 28.58 -32.44 53.75
C GLN A 32 27.37 -31.50 53.91
N MET A 33 26.54 -31.80 54.90
CA MET A 33 25.34 -31.05 55.33
C MET A 33 25.71 -29.91 56.28
N VAL A 34 25.14 -28.72 56.10
CA VAL A 34 24.70 -27.84 57.21
C VAL A 34 23.42 -27.10 56.77
N ALA A 35 22.46 -27.05 57.69
CA ALA A 35 21.11 -26.54 57.50
C ALA A 35 20.98 -25.01 57.62
N THR A 36 19.77 -24.55 57.25
CA THR A 36 19.07 -23.29 57.63
C THR A 36 19.21 -22.08 56.69
N ALA A 37 18.17 -21.84 55.89
CA ALA A 37 17.36 -20.61 55.86
C ALA A 37 16.36 -20.67 54.68
N LYS A 38 15.11 -20.35 54.95
CA LYS A 38 13.99 -20.32 53.99
C LYS A 38 14.17 -19.11 53.05
N PRO A 39 14.32 -19.27 51.72
CA PRO A 39 14.35 -18.12 50.82
C PRO A 39 12.92 -17.71 50.49
N SER A 40 12.60 -16.47 50.82
CA SER A 40 11.49 -15.69 50.28
C SER A 40 11.50 -15.75 48.75
N ALA A 41 10.31 -15.92 48.16
CA ALA A 41 10.11 -15.97 46.72
C ALA A 41 10.76 -14.74 46.04
N PRO A 42 11.53 -14.92 44.96
CA PRO A 42 12.01 -13.79 44.19
C PRO A 42 10.83 -13.13 43.50
N ALA A 43 10.72 -11.81 43.67
CA ALA A 43 9.86 -10.96 42.88
C ALA A 43 10.17 -11.19 41.39
N SER A 44 9.19 -11.70 40.64
CA SER A 44 9.25 -11.78 39.19
C SER A 44 9.16 -10.36 38.62
N SER A 45 10.30 -9.68 38.53
CA SER A 45 10.50 -8.56 37.62
C SER A 45 10.62 -9.14 36.19
N GLY A 46 9.51 -9.64 35.68
CA GLY A 46 9.34 -9.96 34.28
C GLY A 46 9.14 -8.67 33.50
N GLY A 47 10.24 -7.97 33.20
CA GLY A 47 10.26 -6.90 32.21
C GLY A 47 10.08 -7.49 30.81
N GLY A 48 8.89 -7.99 30.51
CA GLY A 48 8.43 -8.13 29.14
C GLY A 48 7.88 -6.78 28.72
N ALA A 49 8.46 -6.16 27.69
CA ALA A 49 7.76 -5.10 26.98
C ALA A 49 6.55 -5.76 26.30
N GLU A 50 5.45 -5.92 27.04
CA GLU A 50 4.14 -6.09 26.44
C GLU A 50 3.99 -4.95 25.46
N THR A 51 3.91 -5.27 24.17
CA THR A 51 3.51 -4.31 23.16
C THR A 51 2.10 -3.90 23.56
N ILE A 52 1.96 -2.74 24.21
CA ILE A 52 0.68 -2.24 24.69
C ILE A 52 -0.19 -2.04 23.44
N VAL A 53 -1.04 -3.02 23.15
CA VAL A 53 -2.01 -2.94 22.08
C VAL A 53 -3.01 -1.86 22.51
N PRO A 54 -3.20 -0.79 21.72
CA PRO A 54 -4.11 0.29 22.08
C PRO A 54 -5.50 -0.25 22.39
N LEU A 55 -6.06 0.12 23.54
CA LEU A 55 -7.41 -0.30 23.89
C LEU A 55 -8.43 0.36 22.96
N PRO A 56 -9.42 -0.40 22.46
CA PRO A 56 -10.48 0.17 21.65
C PRO A 56 -11.33 1.23 22.39
N PRO A 57 -11.82 2.27 21.67
CA PRO A 57 -12.78 3.24 22.20
C PRO A 57 -13.96 2.58 22.91
N GLU A 58 -14.34 3.06 24.09
CA GLU A 58 -15.51 2.54 24.81
C GLU A 58 -16.80 2.90 24.05
N ALA A 59 -17.68 1.92 23.82
CA ALA A 59 -18.93 2.16 23.10
C ALA A 59 -19.79 3.20 23.86
N PRO A 60 -20.44 4.15 23.17
CA PRO A 60 -20.66 4.21 21.72
C PRO A 60 -19.56 4.94 20.93
N ALA A 61 -18.47 5.37 21.57
CA ALA A 61 -17.41 6.10 20.88
C ALA A 61 -16.72 5.24 19.82
N VAL A 62 -16.44 5.86 18.67
CA VAL A 62 -15.67 5.25 17.59
C VAL A 62 -14.24 5.77 17.51
N ILE A 63 -13.94 6.85 18.23
CA ILE A 63 -12.60 7.45 18.31
C ILE A 63 -12.32 7.93 19.73
N THR A 64 -11.10 7.72 20.20
CA THR A 64 -10.54 8.34 21.42
C THR A 64 -9.20 8.98 21.07
N ARG A 65 -8.79 9.99 21.85
CA ARG A 65 -7.50 10.65 21.69
C ARG A 65 -6.76 10.60 23.03
N ALA A 66 -5.51 10.15 22.99
CA ALA A 66 -4.63 10.21 24.15
C ALA A 66 -4.18 11.66 24.41
N GLU A 67 -3.63 11.95 25.60
CA GLU A 67 -3.04 13.26 25.91
C GLU A 67 -1.93 13.68 24.93
N SER A 68 -1.23 12.70 24.34
CA SER A 68 -0.23 12.93 23.29
C SER A 68 -0.84 13.38 21.95
N GLY A 69 -2.16 13.41 21.81
CA GLY A 69 -2.88 13.70 20.57
C GLY A 69 -3.02 12.51 19.61
N LEU A 70 -2.50 11.34 19.98
CA LEU A 70 -2.63 10.12 19.18
C LEU A 70 -4.08 9.62 19.22
N ALA A 71 -4.72 9.51 18.05
CA ALA A 71 -6.07 8.97 17.95
C ALA A 71 -6.08 7.44 17.89
N THR A 72 -7.08 6.81 18.50
CA THR A 72 -7.42 5.40 18.31
C THR A 72 -8.84 5.34 17.80
N MET A 73 -9.03 4.80 16.60
CA MET A 73 -10.31 4.68 15.91
C MET A 73 -10.70 3.21 15.76
N ARG A 74 -11.98 2.90 15.97
CA ARG A 74 -12.54 1.56 15.85
C ARG A 74 -13.05 1.32 14.42
N ALA A 75 -12.56 0.27 13.77
CA ALA A 75 -13.21 -0.30 12.60
C ALA A 75 -14.45 -1.09 13.02
N VAL A 76 -15.56 -0.95 12.30
CA VAL A 76 -16.81 -1.65 12.60
C VAL A 76 -17.14 -2.69 11.54
N ARG A 77 -17.38 -3.93 11.96
CA ARG A 77 -17.78 -5.00 11.05
C ARG A 77 -19.22 -4.80 10.58
N VAL A 78 -19.45 -4.89 9.28
CA VAL A 78 -20.80 -4.95 8.68
C VAL A 78 -21.13 -6.38 8.28
N SER A 79 -22.41 -6.76 8.40
CA SER A 79 -22.90 -8.10 8.08
C SER A 79 -23.28 -8.28 6.61
N GLN A 80 -23.47 -7.18 5.89
CA GLN A 80 -23.77 -7.15 4.46
C GLN A 80 -22.80 -6.17 3.77
N PRO A 81 -22.38 -6.45 2.52
CA PRO A 81 -21.57 -5.52 1.75
C PRO A 81 -22.27 -4.17 1.57
N LEU A 82 -21.52 -3.07 1.63
CA LEU A 82 -22.04 -1.73 1.36
C LEU A 82 -22.25 -1.52 -0.14
N LYS A 83 -23.27 -0.76 -0.50
CA LYS A 83 -23.52 -0.41 -1.88
C LYS A 83 -22.78 0.88 -2.18
N ILE A 84 -21.60 0.73 -2.79
CA ILE A 84 -20.75 1.87 -3.16
C ILE A 84 -21.41 2.69 -4.27
N ASP A 85 -22.14 3.74 -3.90
CA ASP A 85 -22.86 4.65 -4.79
C ASP A 85 -22.69 6.15 -4.43
N GLY A 86 -22.04 6.42 -3.30
CA GLY A 86 -21.68 7.74 -2.80
C GLY A 86 -22.79 8.44 -2.02
N ARG A 87 -23.87 7.76 -1.61
CA ARG A 87 -25.04 8.41 -0.99
C ARG A 87 -25.01 8.40 0.54
N LEU A 88 -24.30 7.45 1.15
CA LEU A 88 -24.30 7.22 2.61
C LEU A 88 -25.73 7.04 3.17
N ASP A 89 -26.57 6.22 2.51
CA ASP A 89 -27.99 6.04 2.88
C ASP A 89 -28.29 4.69 3.56
N GLU A 90 -27.28 3.84 3.73
CA GLU A 90 -27.37 2.59 4.50
C GLU A 90 -27.54 2.82 6.01
N GLU A 91 -28.25 1.89 6.67
CA GLU A 91 -28.56 1.94 8.11
C GLU A 91 -27.33 2.11 9.01
N VAL A 92 -26.18 1.55 8.59
CA VAL A 92 -24.92 1.64 9.35
C VAL A 92 -24.50 3.08 9.61
N TYR A 93 -24.76 4.01 8.68
CA TYR A 93 -24.39 5.41 8.83
C TYR A 93 -25.25 6.16 9.85
N GLY A 94 -26.43 5.63 10.19
CA GLY A 94 -27.26 6.11 11.30
C GLY A 94 -26.99 5.39 12.63
N ALA A 95 -26.51 4.15 12.57
CA ALA A 95 -26.28 3.31 13.76
C ALA A 95 -24.87 3.47 14.36
N VAL A 96 -23.87 3.81 13.55
CA VAL A 96 -22.46 3.95 13.95
C VAL A 96 -22.08 5.43 13.93
N LEU A 97 -21.59 5.94 15.06
CA LEU A 97 -21.06 7.30 15.12
C LEU A 97 -19.88 7.46 14.17
N ALA A 98 -19.75 8.64 13.55
CA ALA A 98 -18.59 8.97 12.74
C ALA A 98 -17.40 9.38 13.60
N ALA A 99 -16.18 9.08 13.15
CA ALA A 99 -14.98 9.73 13.64
C ALA A 99 -14.84 11.12 13.00
N GLY A 100 -14.37 12.11 13.76
CA GLY A 100 -14.25 13.49 13.30
C GLY A 100 -13.20 14.27 14.08
N ASP A 101 -13.43 15.58 14.23
CA ASP A 101 -12.54 16.53 14.92
C ASP A 101 -11.14 16.58 14.31
N PHE A 102 -11.10 16.90 13.02
CA PHE A 102 -9.84 17.08 12.30
C PHE A 102 -9.09 18.29 12.83
N ILE A 103 -7.77 18.19 12.80
CA ILE A 103 -6.82 19.17 13.33
C ILE A 103 -6.08 19.80 12.16
N GLN A 104 -5.97 21.12 12.15
CA GLN A 104 -5.26 21.87 11.13
C GLN A 104 -3.75 21.60 11.21
N GLN A 105 -3.17 21.24 10.07
CA GLN A 105 -1.75 21.45 9.77
C GLN A 105 -1.55 22.88 9.22
N GLU A 106 -2.43 23.29 8.31
CA GLU A 106 -2.48 24.63 7.72
C GLU A 106 -3.92 25.15 7.76
N PRO A 107 -4.15 26.47 7.90
CA PRO A 107 -3.15 27.53 8.07
C PRO A 107 -2.64 27.69 9.50
N THR A 108 -3.41 27.28 10.51
CA THR A 108 -3.08 27.50 11.93
C THR A 108 -2.88 26.16 12.62
N GLU A 109 -1.62 25.77 12.83
CA GLU A 109 -1.29 24.46 13.39
C GLU A 109 -2.01 24.20 14.73
N GLY A 110 -2.68 23.05 14.81
CA GLY A 110 -3.28 22.56 16.05
C GLY A 110 -4.71 23.03 16.30
N GLU A 111 -5.21 24.02 15.55
CA GLU A 111 -6.60 24.46 15.63
C GLU A 111 -7.57 23.42 15.05
N PRO A 112 -8.84 23.41 15.48
CA PRO A 112 -9.87 22.59 14.82
C PRO A 112 -10.03 22.95 13.34
N ALA A 113 -10.33 21.96 12.51
CA ALA A 113 -10.72 22.18 11.11
C ALA A 113 -11.88 23.16 11.00
N THR A 114 -11.84 24.08 10.03
CA THR A 114 -12.98 25.00 9.80
C THR A 114 -14.13 24.29 9.08
N GLU A 115 -13.82 23.24 8.32
CA GLU A 115 -14.81 22.42 7.63
C GLU A 115 -14.94 21.05 8.28
N LYS A 116 -16.14 20.72 8.73
CA LYS A 116 -16.42 19.46 9.42
C LYS A 116 -16.19 18.28 8.47
N THR A 117 -15.49 17.25 8.93
CA THR A 117 -15.33 15.99 8.21
C THR A 117 -15.69 14.83 9.13
N GLU A 118 -16.58 13.97 8.66
CA GLU A 118 -17.08 12.77 9.34
C GLU A 118 -16.58 11.54 8.58
N ILE A 119 -16.01 10.56 9.29
CA ILE A 119 -15.37 9.37 8.74
C ILE A 119 -15.96 8.11 9.36
N TRP A 120 -16.24 7.12 8.52
CA TRP A 120 -16.53 5.75 8.94
C TRP A 120 -15.50 4.80 8.35
N VAL A 121 -14.96 3.92 9.18
CA VAL A 121 -14.16 2.78 8.73
C VAL A 121 -14.91 1.52 9.07
N LEU A 122 -15.35 0.83 8.03
CA LEU A 122 -16.18 -0.36 8.12
C LEU A 122 -15.47 -1.51 7.42
N PHE A 123 -15.84 -2.75 7.69
CA PHE A 123 -15.27 -3.89 6.96
C PHE A 123 -16.20 -5.10 6.95
N ASP A 124 -16.05 -5.94 5.94
CA ASP A 124 -16.62 -7.28 5.89
C ASP A 124 -15.50 -8.32 5.67
N ASN A 125 -15.83 -9.49 5.11
CA ASN A 125 -14.84 -10.54 4.85
C ASN A 125 -13.99 -10.28 3.59
N GLU A 126 -14.37 -9.32 2.75
CA GLU A 126 -13.77 -9.08 1.44
C GLU A 126 -13.13 -7.70 1.33
N ASN A 127 -13.75 -6.68 1.94
CA ASN A 127 -13.39 -5.27 1.76
C ASN A 127 -13.22 -4.55 3.10
N LEU A 128 -12.23 -3.66 3.12
CA LEU A 128 -12.19 -2.50 3.99
C LEU A 128 -12.95 -1.37 3.30
N TYR A 129 -13.91 -0.79 3.99
CA TYR A 129 -14.65 0.38 3.52
C TYR A 129 -14.19 1.63 4.26
N VAL A 130 -13.95 2.68 3.50
CA VAL A 130 -13.68 4.02 4.02
C VAL A 130 -14.74 4.96 3.45
N SER A 131 -15.59 5.48 4.31
CA SER A 131 -16.64 6.42 3.92
C SER A 131 -16.44 7.75 4.61
N ALA A 132 -16.80 8.84 3.94
CA ALA A 132 -16.75 10.17 4.55
C ALA A 132 -17.88 11.07 4.10
N ARG A 133 -18.31 11.95 5.01
CA ARG A 133 -19.10 13.14 4.72
C ARG A 133 -18.23 14.35 4.99
N CYS A 134 -17.97 15.12 3.95
CA CYS A 134 -17.15 16.31 3.99
C CYS A 134 -18.05 17.53 3.81
N TRP A 135 -18.19 18.31 4.87
CA TRP A 135 -18.93 19.56 4.86
C TRP A 135 -18.09 20.66 4.21
N ASP A 136 -18.77 21.63 3.57
CA ASP A 136 -18.18 22.88 3.08
C ASP A 136 -19.27 23.95 3.08
N ASP A 137 -19.03 25.07 3.76
CA ASP A 137 -20.00 26.18 3.81
C ASP A 137 -20.11 26.94 2.46
N HIS A 138 -19.13 26.78 1.57
CA HIS A 138 -19.05 27.45 0.27
C HIS A 138 -18.68 26.48 -0.88
N PRO A 139 -19.53 25.50 -1.18
CA PRO A 139 -19.24 24.49 -2.21
C PRO A 139 -19.07 25.08 -3.62
N GLU A 140 -19.60 26.28 -3.87
CA GLU A 140 -19.42 27.03 -5.12
C GLU A 140 -17.98 27.51 -5.34
N ARG A 141 -17.15 27.54 -4.29
CA ARG A 141 -15.75 27.98 -4.35
C ARG A 141 -14.76 26.84 -4.59
N TRP A 142 -15.25 25.60 -4.64
CA TRP A 142 -14.39 24.44 -4.82
C TRP A 142 -13.53 24.55 -6.07
N VAL A 143 -12.25 24.26 -5.90
CA VAL A 143 -11.31 24.10 -7.01
C VAL A 143 -11.37 22.65 -7.47
N LEU A 144 -12.08 22.42 -8.57
CA LEU A 144 -12.32 21.10 -9.18
C LEU A 144 -11.89 21.10 -10.65
N THR A 145 -10.59 21.22 -10.90
CA THR A 145 -10.04 21.31 -12.26
C THR A 145 -9.63 19.96 -12.83
N GLU A 146 -9.63 18.87 -12.05
CA GLU A 146 -9.01 17.60 -12.46
C GLU A 146 -9.86 16.34 -12.20
N LEU A 147 -10.01 15.54 -13.25
CA LEU A 147 -10.74 14.27 -13.30
C LEU A 147 -9.82 13.07 -13.59
N ARG A 148 -8.58 13.32 -14.03
CA ARG A 148 -7.70 12.30 -14.57
C ARG A 148 -7.01 11.53 -13.44
N ARG A 149 -7.08 10.21 -13.56
CA ARG A 149 -6.36 9.25 -12.72
C ARG A 149 -4.86 9.58 -12.67
N ASP A 150 -4.26 9.47 -11.49
CA ASP A 150 -2.81 9.60 -11.23
C ASP A 150 -2.19 10.97 -11.56
N ASN A 151 -2.98 12.05 -11.66
CA ASN A 151 -2.42 13.39 -11.83
C ASN A 151 -1.95 13.97 -10.48
N ASN A 152 -0.70 14.44 -10.45
CA ASN A 152 -0.15 15.18 -9.31
C ASN A 152 -0.92 16.48 -9.00
N ASN A 153 -1.75 17.01 -9.90
CA ASN A 153 -2.60 18.17 -9.61
C ASN A 153 -3.79 17.88 -8.68
N ILE A 154 -4.05 16.63 -8.28
CA ILE A 154 -5.13 16.31 -7.32
C ILE A 154 -4.89 17.01 -5.96
N ILE A 155 -3.64 17.24 -5.54
CA ILE A 155 -3.34 18.03 -4.32
C ILE A 155 -3.71 19.52 -4.44
N SER A 156 -3.88 20.01 -5.67
CA SER A 156 -4.33 21.38 -5.96
C SER A 156 -5.85 21.48 -6.10
N ASN A 157 -6.58 20.43 -5.72
CA ASN A 157 -8.04 20.35 -5.72
C ASN A 157 -8.55 20.04 -4.31
N GLU A 158 -9.86 20.22 -4.11
CA GLU A 158 -10.57 19.60 -2.98
C GLU A 158 -10.31 18.10 -2.97
N ASN A 159 -9.81 17.56 -1.85
CA ASN A 159 -9.55 16.13 -1.76
C ASN A 159 -9.61 15.58 -0.33
N LEU A 160 -9.88 14.28 -0.27
CA LEU A 160 -9.75 13.46 0.92
C LEU A 160 -8.73 12.35 0.63
N SER A 161 -7.83 12.12 1.58
CA SER A 161 -6.89 11.02 1.56
C SER A 161 -7.04 10.14 2.78
N VAL A 162 -6.77 8.85 2.63
CA VAL A 162 -6.52 7.90 3.72
C VAL A 162 -5.16 7.26 3.53
N VAL A 163 -4.42 7.07 4.62
CA VAL A 163 -3.21 6.25 4.65
C VAL A 163 -3.39 5.07 5.59
N LEU A 164 -2.86 3.92 5.17
CA LEU A 164 -2.94 2.65 5.90
C LEU A 164 -1.55 2.07 6.09
N ASP A 165 -1.10 1.98 7.33
CA ASP A 165 0.04 1.16 7.75
C ASP A 165 -0.49 -0.21 8.21
N THR A 166 -0.57 -1.14 7.26
CA THR A 166 -1.17 -2.47 7.46
C THR A 166 -0.27 -3.45 8.21
N PHE A 167 1.00 -3.10 8.43
CA PHE A 167 1.96 -3.87 9.22
C PHE A 167 2.16 -3.32 10.63
N HIS A 168 1.58 -2.15 10.92
CA HIS A 168 1.80 -1.39 12.15
C HIS A 168 3.29 -1.21 12.45
N ASP A 169 4.10 -1.03 11.41
CA ASP A 169 5.55 -0.86 11.53
C ASP A 169 5.96 0.61 11.65
N ARG A 170 4.97 1.52 11.58
CA ARG A 170 5.13 2.98 11.70
C ARG A 170 6.07 3.57 10.66
N ARG A 171 6.20 2.91 9.51
CA ARG A 171 7.22 3.24 8.50
C ARG A 171 6.71 3.11 7.07
N ASN A 172 5.95 2.07 6.76
CA ASN A 172 5.50 1.74 5.41
C ASN A 172 3.97 1.78 5.33
N GLY A 173 3.41 1.98 4.14
CA GLY A 173 1.97 1.96 3.99
C GLY A 173 1.45 2.19 2.58
N PHE A 174 0.13 2.31 2.51
CA PHE A 174 -0.63 2.59 1.30
C PHE A 174 -1.35 3.94 1.45
N HIS A 175 -1.44 4.69 0.36
CA HIS A 175 -2.14 5.96 0.26
C HIS A 175 -3.25 5.82 -0.77
N PHE A 176 -4.46 6.24 -0.40
CA PHE A 176 -5.61 6.33 -1.29
C PHE A 176 -6.17 7.74 -1.21
N GLN A 177 -6.49 8.32 -2.36
CA GLN A 177 -6.95 9.69 -2.45
C GLN A 177 -8.03 9.85 -3.51
N THR A 178 -9.01 10.71 -3.20
CA THR A 178 -10.07 11.09 -4.14
C THR A 178 -10.48 12.54 -3.97
N THR A 179 -11.28 13.02 -4.93
CA THR A 179 -11.84 14.37 -5.00
C THR A 179 -13.37 14.30 -5.06
N PRO A 180 -14.11 15.42 -4.90
CA PRO A 180 -15.56 15.47 -5.13
C PRO A 180 -16.03 15.06 -6.53
N LEU A 181 -15.08 14.87 -7.45
CA LEU A 181 -15.33 14.40 -8.81
C LEU A 181 -15.05 12.89 -8.98
N GLY A 182 -14.65 12.19 -7.91
CA GLY A 182 -14.33 10.76 -7.94
C GLY A 182 -13.00 10.45 -8.62
N ALA A 183 -12.03 11.38 -8.62
CA ALA A 183 -10.69 11.07 -9.09
C ALA A 183 -10.08 9.93 -8.26
N ILE A 184 -9.29 9.07 -8.88
CA ILE A 184 -8.64 7.92 -8.22
C ILE A 184 -7.13 8.20 -8.25
N ARG A 185 -6.51 8.16 -7.07
CA ARG A 185 -5.06 8.14 -6.93
C ARG A 185 -4.68 7.21 -5.80
N ASP A 186 -3.73 6.34 -6.06
CA ASP A 186 -3.13 5.46 -5.08
C ASP A 186 -1.60 5.48 -5.15
N ALA A 187 -0.98 5.05 -4.06
CA ALA A 187 0.46 4.83 -3.99
C ALA A 187 0.79 3.88 -2.85
N ALA A 188 1.88 3.14 -2.99
CA ALA A 188 2.59 2.56 -1.86
C ALA A 188 3.72 3.51 -1.45
N PHE A 189 4.10 3.51 -0.18
CA PHE A 189 5.27 4.26 0.27
C PHE A 189 6.07 3.48 1.30
N THR A 190 7.38 3.74 1.32
CA THR A 190 8.29 3.25 2.36
C THR A 190 8.97 4.40 3.08
N ASP A 191 9.52 4.14 4.26
CA ASP A 191 10.30 5.11 5.04
C ASP A 191 9.61 6.47 5.25
N GLU A 192 8.28 6.45 5.38
CA GLU A 192 7.46 7.65 5.57
C GLU A 192 7.65 8.75 4.51
N GLY A 193 7.98 8.39 3.26
CA GLY A 193 8.16 9.38 2.20
C GLY A 193 8.65 8.89 0.83
N ASN A 194 9.18 7.67 0.72
CA ASN A 194 9.56 7.08 -0.57
C ASN A 194 8.31 6.58 -1.29
N VAL A 195 7.61 7.49 -1.96
CA VAL A 195 6.31 7.22 -2.62
C VAL A 195 6.51 6.56 -3.98
N ASN A 196 5.93 5.38 -4.16
CA ASN A 196 5.78 4.71 -5.44
C ASN A 196 4.36 4.94 -5.98
N THR A 197 4.20 5.94 -6.84
CA THR A 197 2.93 6.26 -7.54
C THR A 197 2.62 5.32 -8.70
N SER A 198 3.54 4.42 -9.06
CA SER A 198 3.27 3.37 -10.07
C SER A 198 2.57 2.17 -9.47
N TRP A 199 2.53 2.06 -8.13
CA TRP A 199 1.73 1.04 -7.45
C TRP A 199 0.25 1.34 -7.63
N ASN A 200 -0.49 0.34 -8.13
CA ASN A 200 -1.85 0.51 -8.61
C ASN A 200 -2.73 -0.59 -8.00
N ALA A 201 -3.58 -0.24 -7.05
CA ALA A 201 -4.50 -1.17 -6.42
C ALA A 201 -5.80 -1.28 -7.19
N VAL A 202 -6.45 -2.44 -7.10
CA VAL A 202 -7.85 -2.59 -7.50
C VAL A 202 -8.72 -2.16 -6.33
N TRP A 203 -9.37 -1.01 -6.44
CA TRP A 203 -10.33 -0.50 -5.46
C TRP A 203 -11.41 0.33 -6.18
N SER A 204 -12.56 0.51 -5.52
CA SER A 204 -13.68 1.28 -6.06
C SER A 204 -13.92 2.52 -5.23
N VAL A 205 -14.30 3.62 -5.88
CA VAL A 205 -14.74 4.84 -5.21
C VAL A 205 -15.99 5.39 -5.89
N LYS A 206 -16.94 5.85 -5.09
CA LYS A 206 -18.05 6.68 -5.54
C LYS A 206 -18.16 7.91 -4.67
N THR A 207 -18.57 9.00 -5.29
CA THR A 207 -18.76 10.28 -4.61
C THR A 207 -20.16 10.80 -4.90
N GLY A 208 -20.74 11.44 -3.90
CA GLY A 208 -22.01 12.14 -3.99
C GLY A 208 -21.85 13.60 -3.61
N ARG A 209 -22.86 14.41 -3.94
CA ARG A 209 -22.95 15.81 -3.51
C ARG A 209 -24.25 16.00 -2.77
N PHE A 210 -24.23 16.87 -1.77
CA PHE A 210 -25.41 17.27 -1.02
C PHE A 210 -25.32 18.78 -0.73
N ASP A 211 -26.40 19.35 -0.20
CA ASP A 211 -26.39 20.75 0.21
C ASP A 211 -25.44 20.96 1.40
N GLY A 212 -24.38 21.75 1.20
CA GLY A 212 -23.32 21.96 2.18
C GLY A 212 -22.18 20.94 2.15
N GLY A 213 -22.01 20.15 1.08
CA GLY A 213 -20.81 19.31 0.97
C GLY A 213 -20.83 18.18 -0.06
N TRP A 214 -19.94 17.22 0.16
CA TRP A 214 -19.84 16.00 -0.64
C TRP A 214 -19.53 14.77 0.21
N THR A 215 -19.85 13.62 -0.36
CA THR A 215 -19.72 12.31 0.27
C THR A 215 -18.81 11.43 -0.56
N VAL A 216 -18.19 10.45 0.09
CA VAL A 216 -17.33 9.45 -0.54
C VAL A 216 -17.53 8.11 0.11
N GLU A 217 -17.53 7.07 -0.73
CA GLU A 217 -17.46 5.67 -0.32
C GLU A 217 -16.34 5.00 -1.11
N MET A 218 -15.34 4.48 -0.40
CA MET A 218 -14.25 3.67 -0.94
C MET A 218 -14.45 2.23 -0.51
N ALA A 219 -14.36 1.29 -1.45
CA ALA A 219 -14.21 -0.13 -1.16
C ALA A 219 -12.83 -0.60 -1.59
N ILE A 220 -12.02 -0.99 -0.60
CA ILE A 220 -10.65 -1.47 -0.76
C ILE A 220 -10.66 -2.97 -0.43
N PRO A 221 -10.63 -3.85 -1.44
CA PRO A 221 -10.54 -5.29 -1.21
C PRO A 221 -9.29 -5.64 -0.40
N PHE A 222 -9.42 -6.51 0.61
CA PHE A 222 -8.27 -6.98 1.39
C PHE A 222 -7.22 -7.65 0.49
N LYS A 223 -7.65 -8.34 -0.58
CA LYS A 223 -6.75 -8.94 -1.58
C LYS A 223 -5.85 -7.91 -2.31
N SER A 224 -6.24 -6.63 -2.33
CA SER A 224 -5.44 -5.55 -2.93
C SER A 224 -4.36 -5.04 -1.97
N LEU A 225 -4.36 -5.48 -0.71
CA LEU A 225 -3.44 -5.04 0.34
C LEU A 225 -2.58 -6.20 0.84
N ARG A 226 -1.31 -5.90 1.18
CA ARG A 226 -0.48 -6.79 1.99
C ARG A 226 -0.66 -6.44 3.46
N TYR A 227 -0.78 -7.42 4.35
CA TYR A 227 -0.97 -7.21 5.80
C TYR A 227 -0.42 -8.39 6.62
N ARG A 228 -0.33 -8.24 7.95
CA ARG A 228 0.39 -9.17 8.87
C ARG A 228 -0.18 -10.59 8.98
N GLY A 229 -1.26 -10.96 8.32
CA GLY A 229 -1.92 -12.28 8.48
C GLY A 229 -3.43 -12.18 8.68
N SER A 230 -4.07 -13.23 9.18
CA SER A 230 -5.51 -13.23 9.46
C SER A 230 -5.82 -13.04 10.94
N GLY A 231 -7.07 -12.64 11.22
CA GLY A 231 -7.57 -12.44 12.57
C GLY A 231 -7.44 -10.98 13.07
N PRO A 232 -7.57 -10.76 14.38
CA PRO A 232 -7.53 -9.42 14.96
C PRO A 232 -6.21 -8.71 14.69
N GLN A 233 -6.28 -7.48 14.18
CA GLN A 233 -5.11 -6.64 13.90
C GLN A 233 -5.32 -5.20 14.35
N VAL A 234 -4.20 -4.53 14.59
CA VAL A 234 -4.15 -3.08 14.69
C VAL A 234 -3.36 -2.57 13.49
N TRP A 235 -3.92 -1.63 12.75
CA TRP A 235 -3.23 -0.91 11.67
C TRP A 235 -2.94 0.53 12.10
N GLY A 236 -1.96 1.18 11.47
CA GLY A 236 -1.86 2.63 11.52
C GLY A 236 -2.83 3.24 10.51
N ILE A 237 -3.52 4.31 10.88
CA ILE A 237 -4.44 5.03 9.98
C ILE A 237 -4.38 6.53 10.19
N ASN A 238 -4.39 7.29 9.10
CA ASN A 238 -4.63 8.73 9.17
C ASN A 238 -5.43 9.18 7.96
N PHE A 239 -6.10 10.32 8.10
CA PHE A 239 -6.84 10.95 7.03
C PHE A 239 -6.30 12.34 6.81
N ARG A 240 -6.31 12.81 5.57
CA ARG A 240 -6.05 14.20 5.23
C ARG A 240 -7.23 14.77 4.47
N ARG A 241 -7.71 15.92 4.90
CA ARG A 241 -8.66 16.75 4.17
C ARG A 241 -7.94 17.99 3.66
N ILE A 242 -8.07 18.29 2.38
CA ILE A 242 -7.63 19.55 1.79
C ILE A 242 -8.86 20.31 1.33
N VAL A 243 -9.08 21.49 1.93
CA VAL A 243 -10.06 22.50 1.49
C VAL A 243 -9.28 23.59 0.78
N LYS A 244 -9.18 23.46 -0.54
CA LYS A 244 -8.20 24.18 -1.33
C LYS A 244 -8.48 25.68 -1.38
N TRP A 245 -9.74 26.07 -1.46
CA TRP A 245 -10.11 27.48 -1.57
C TRP A 245 -9.81 28.29 -0.28
N LYS A 246 -9.75 27.61 0.87
CA LYS A 246 -9.29 28.18 2.15
C LYS A 246 -7.78 28.04 2.37
N ASN A 247 -7.09 27.31 1.50
CA ASN A 247 -5.72 26.83 1.72
C ASN A 247 -5.58 26.14 3.10
N GLU A 248 -6.53 25.27 3.41
CA GLU A 248 -6.60 24.55 4.68
C GLU A 248 -6.30 23.07 4.46
N THR A 249 -5.35 22.55 5.24
CA THR A 249 -4.98 21.13 5.26
C THR A 249 -5.16 20.61 6.68
N THR A 250 -6.00 19.59 6.84
CA THR A 250 -6.35 19.04 8.16
C THR A 250 -6.18 17.53 8.20
N PHE A 251 -5.95 17.00 9.40
CA PHE A 251 -5.70 15.58 9.64
C PHE A 251 -6.51 15.06 10.83
N LEU A 252 -6.77 13.75 10.86
CA LEU A 252 -7.44 13.13 12.00
C LEU A 252 -6.54 13.13 13.26
N THR A 253 -5.24 12.89 13.07
CA THR A 253 -4.19 13.07 14.10
C THR A 253 -3.31 14.27 13.76
N ARG A 254 -2.72 14.90 14.77
CA ARG A 254 -1.87 16.08 14.57
C ARG A 254 -0.64 15.73 13.71
N VAL A 255 -0.41 16.52 12.67
CA VAL A 255 0.75 16.43 11.78
C VAL A 255 1.43 17.79 11.73
N SER A 256 2.76 17.83 11.92
CA SER A 256 3.51 19.09 11.93
C SER A 256 3.50 19.77 10.55
N PRO A 257 3.37 21.10 10.47
CA PRO A 257 3.52 21.88 9.24
C PRO A 257 4.92 21.73 8.62
N SER A 258 5.93 21.38 9.42
CA SER A 258 7.30 21.13 8.94
C SER A 258 7.39 20.00 7.90
N TYR A 259 6.42 19.07 7.89
CA TYR A 259 6.34 18.02 6.88
C TYR A 259 5.70 18.49 5.57
N GLY A 260 5.02 19.64 5.56
CA GLY A 260 4.25 20.16 4.44
C GLY A 260 3.35 19.10 3.81
N ASN A 261 3.31 19.05 2.48
CA ASN A 261 2.51 18.09 1.71
C ASN A 261 2.88 16.62 1.96
N ASN A 262 4.11 16.33 2.40
CA ASN A 262 4.55 14.97 2.73
C ASN A 262 4.02 14.50 4.10
N GLY A 263 3.36 15.37 4.86
CA GLY A 263 2.76 15.04 6.15
C GLY A 263 1.78 13.86 6.10
N VAL A 264 1.11 13.65 4.96
CA VAL A 264 0.21 12.51 4.76
C VAL A 264 0.90 11.15 4.84
N PHE A 265 2.19 11.06 4.52
CA PHE A 265 2.94 9.81 4.55
C PHE A 265 3.62 9.53 5.91
N LYS A 266 3.47 10.42 6.90
CA LYS A 266 4.07 10.28 8.24
C LYS A 266 3.24 9.34 9.13
N VAL A 267 3.38 8.05 8.88
CA VAL A 267 2.66 6.99 9.62
C VAL A 267 3.17 6.77 11.05
N SER A 268 4.34 7.30 11.40
CA SER A 268 4.82 7.39 12.79
C SER A 268 3.87 8.17 13.70
N VAL A 269 3.15 9.15 13.14
CA VAL A 269 2.15 9.97 13.86
C VAL A 269 0.69 9.62 13.48
N ALA A 270 0.48 8.57 12.68
CA ALA A 270 -0.87 8.10 12.35
C ALA A 270 -1.60 7.57 13.58
N GLY A 271 -2.92 7.62 13.59
CA GLY A 271 -3.73 6.98 14.63
C GLY A 271 -3.67 5.46 14.57
N ASN A 272 -4.27 4.81 15.56
CA ASN A 272 -4.44 3.37 15.60
C ASN A 272 -5.82 2.99 15.07
N LEU A 273 -5.91 2.08 14.10
CA LEU A 273 -7.14 1.41 13.72
C LEU A 273 -7.25 0.08 14.46
N VAL A 274 -8.25 -0.05 15.32
CA VAL A 274 -8.49 -1.24 16.17
C VAL A 274 -9.84 -1.87 15.85
N GLY A 275 -10.08 -3.09 16.32
CA GLY A 275 -11.33 -3.81 16.06
C GLY A 275 -11.44 -4.40 14.64
N LEU A 276 -10.37 -4.29 13.85
CA LEU A 276 -10.27 -4.89 12.53
C LEU A 276 -9.93 -6.38 12.65
N GLU A 277 -10.67 -7.22 11.93
CA GLU A 277 -10.37 -8.64 11.78
C GLU A 277 -10.12 -8.94 10.31
N THR A 278 -8.86 -9.17 9.95
CA THR A 278 -8.50 -9.40 8.56
C THR A 278 -8.82 -10.82 8.13
N PRO A 279 -9.32 -11.03 6.90
CA PRO A 279 -9.60 -12.36 6.39
C PRO A 279 -8.30 -13.15 6.19
N ALA A 280 -8.44 -14.48 6.14
CA ALA A 280 -7.39 -15.35 5.62
C ALA A 280 -6.97 -14.85 4.23
N GLN A 281 -5.68 -14.53 4.05
CA GLN A 281 -5.17 -14.21 2.72
C GLN A 281 -5.46 -15.40 1.81
N SER A 282 -6.25 -15.17 0.76
CA SER A 282 -6.24 -16.06 -0.38
C SER A 282 -4.82 -16.09 -0.91
N MET A 283 -4.29 -17.26 -1.23
CA MET A 283 -3.03 -17.38 -1.97
C MET A 283 -3.06 -16.39 -3.15
N ASN A 284 -2.03 -15.54 -3.28
CA ASN A 284 -1.87 -14.68 -4.46
C ASN A 284 -1.50 -15.58 -5.64
N LEU A 285 -2.47 -16.31 -6.18
CA LEU A 285 -2.38 -17.11 -7.38
C LEU A 285 -3.02 -16.31 -8.51
N GLU A 286 -2.18 -15.77 -9.39
CA GLU A 286 -2.63 -15.10 -10.61
C GLU A 286 -2.23 -15.95 -11.81
N LEU A 287 -3.22 -16.32 -12.62
CA LEU A 287 -3.02 -17.08 -13.86
C LEU A 287 -3.60 -16.29 -15.02
N LYS A 288 -2.75 -15.88 -15.98
CA LYS A 288 -3.14 -15.16 -17.19
C LYS A 288 -2.90 -16.04 -18.41
N PRO A 289 -3.86 -16.89 -18.83
CA PRO A 289 -3.74 -17.63 -20.08
C PRO A 289 -3.99 -16.68 -21.26
N TYR A 290 -3.26 -16.88 -22.36
CA TYR A 290 -3.50 -16.14 -23.59
C TYR A 290 -3.38 -17.06 -24.82
N VAL A 291 -4.14 -16.74 -25.87
CA VAL A 291 -4.16 -17.47 -27.14
C VAL A 291 -4.24 -16.44 -28.27
N VAL A 292 -3.30 -16.47 -29.20
CA VAL A 292 -3.27 -15.64 -30.40
C VAL A 292 -3.27 -16.57 -31.61
N SER A 293 -4.03 -16.25 -32.65
CA SER A 293 -3.93 -16.97 -33.92
C SER A 293 -3.85 -16.00 -35.08
N SER A 294 -3.00 -16.32 -36.06
CA SER A 294 -2.88 -15.55 -37.30
C SER A 294 -3.19 -16.43 -38.51
N LEU A 295 -3.81 -15.82 -39.51
CA LEU A 295 -4.04 -16.40 -40.82
C LEU A 295 -3.37 -15.49 -41.85
N THR A 296 -2.28 -15.96 -42.45
CA THR A 296 -1.58 -15.19 -43.50
C THR A 296 -1.82 -15.88 -44.82
N THR A 297 -2.26 -15.11 -45.82
CA THR A 297 -2.41 -15.58 -47.21
C THR A 297 -1.30 -14.98 -48.05
N ASP A 298 -0.39 -15.81 -48.53
CA ASP A 298 0.58 -15.40 -49.54
C ASP A 298 -0.08 -15.38 -50.92
N ARG A 299 -0.25 -14.17 -51.49
CA ARG A 299 -0.85 -13.97 -52.81
C ARG A 299 0.15 -14.03 -53.97
N ALA A 300 1.45 -14.13 -53.67
CA ALA A 300 2.52 -14.22 -54.66
C ALA A 300 3.07 -15.67 -54.82
N ALA A 301 2.69 -16.57 -53.90
CA ALA A 301 2.97 -18.00 -54.00
C ALA A 301 2.25 -18.65 -55.19
N ALA A 302 2.85 -19.71 -55.74
CA ALA A 302 2.35 -20.42 -56.93
C ALA A 302 0.93 -21.01 -56.74
N ASP A 303 0.53 -21.29 -55.50
CA ASP A 303 -0.85 -21.62 -55.11
C ASP A 303 -1.53 -20.36 -54.52
N PRO A 304 -2.58 -19.80 -55.16
CA PRO A 304 -3.11 -18.46 -54.84
C PRO A 304 -3.78 -18.31 -53.46
N PHE A 305 -3.89 -19.37 -52.67
CA PHE A 305 -4.51 -19.35 -51.35
C PHE A 305 -3.84 -20.34 -50.40
N SER A 306 -2.56 -20.12 -50.07
CA SER A 306 -1.95 -20.82 -48.94
C SER A 306 -2.36 -20.11 -47.64
N ASN A 307 -3.37 -20.65 -46.96
CA ASN A 307 -3.80 -20.16 -45.65
C ASN A 307 -2.88 -20.73 -44.58
N ARG A 308 -1.80 -20.01 -44.25
CA ARG A 308 -0.93 -20.41 -43.14
C ARG A 308 -1.58 -20.01 -41.82
N PHE A 309 -2.15 -20.99 -41.14
CA PHE A 309 -2.66 -20.86 -39.77
C PHE A 309 -1.49 -21.01 -38.79
N SER A 310 -1.30 -20.04 -37.91
CA SER A 310 -0.25 -20.06 -36.89
C SER A 310 -0.86 -19.72 -35.53
N PRO A 311 -1.24 -20.74 -34.74
CA PRO A 311 -1.71 -20.56 -33.38
C PRO A 311 -0.50 -20.40 -32.43
N ASN A 312 -0.65 -19.52 -31.45
CA ASN A 312 0.28 -19.35 -30.34
C ASN A 312 -0.53 -19.28 -29.04
N ALA A 313 -0.04 -19.89 -27.98
CA ALA A 313 -0.69 -19.89 -26.69
C ALA A 313 0.34 -19.92 -25.58
N GLY A 314 0.10 -19.16 -24.52
CA GLY A 314 0.95 -19.16 -23.34
C GLY A 314 0.17 -18.81 -22.10
N PHE A 315 0.89 -18.76 -20.98
CA PHE A 315 0.32 -18.31 -19.74
C PHE A 315 1.38 -17.69 -18.85
N ASP A 316 0.96 -16.69 -18.07
CA ASP A 316 1.74 -16.14 -16.97
C ASP A 316 1.15 -16.64 -15.65
N PHE A 317 2.03 -16.99 -14.72
CA PHE A 317 1.70 -17.54 -13.41
C PHE A 317 2.47 -16.77 -12.34
N LYS A 318 1.75 -16.19 -11.38
CA LYS A 318 2.35 -15.62 -10.16
C LYS A 318 1.79 -16.31 -8.93
N TYR A 319 2.67 -16.64 -7.99
CA TYR A 319 2.35 -17.34 -6.76
C TYR A 319 3.10 -16.78 -5.56
N GLY A 320 2.37 -16.23 -4.59
CA GLY A 320 2.93 -15.80 -3.31
C GLY A 320 3.33 -16.99 -2.42
N LEU A 321 4.62 -17.34 -2.38
CA LEU A 321 5.18 -18.40 -1.52
C LEU A 321 5.16 -18.01 -0.03
N THR A 322 5.47 -16.75 0.29
CA THR A 322 5.36 -16.17 1.64
C THR A 322 4.94 -14.70 1.58
N ARG A 323 4.78 -14.02 2.73
CA ARG A 323 4.40 -12.59 2.83
C ARG A 323 5.37 -11.62 2.14
N GLY A 324 6.60 -12.08 1.84
CA GLY A 324 7.63 -11.30 1.15
C GLY A 324 8.24 -12.00 -0.06
N LEU A 325 7.77 -13.18 -0.45
CA LEU A 325 8.34 -13.99 -1.54
C LEU A 325 7.27 -14.35 -2.55
N ILE A 326 7.47 -13.95 -3.81
CA ILE A 326 6.61 -14.30 -4.94
C ILE A 326 7.43 -15.16 -5.91
N ALA A 327 6.86 -16.27 -6.34
CA ALA A 327 7.31 -17.03 -7.49
C ALA A 327 6.56 -16.53 -8.73
N ASP A 328 7.31 -16.14 -9.76
CA ASP A 328 6.76 -15.75 -11.06
C ASP A 328 7.28 -16.72 -12.12
N ALA A 329 6.39 -17.26 -12.93
CA ALA A 329 6.69 -18.18 -14.01
C ALA A 329 5.87 -17.80 -15.25
N THR A 330 6.54 -17.72 -16.39
CA THR A 330 5.88 -17.51 -17.69
C THR A 330 6.20 -18.68 -18.61
N TYR A 331 5.21 -19.14 -19.36
CA TYR A 331 5.38 -20.14 -20.39
C TYR A 331 4.90 -19.59 -21.73
N ASN A 332 5.84 -19.55 -22.68
CA ASN A 332 5.61 -19.10 -24.05
C ASN A 332 4.93 -17.73 -24.04
N THR A 333 5.57 -16.64 -23.59
CA THR A 333 4.99 -15.28 -23.58
C THR A 333 5.14 -14.61 -24.96
N ASP A 334 4.08 -13.93 -25.42
CA ASP A 334 4.10 -13.22 -26.70
C ASP A 334 4.68 -11.82 -26.48
N PHE A 335 5.97 -11.69 -26.80
CA PHE A 335 6.66 -10.41 -26.73
C PHE A 335 6.20 -9.41 -27.81
N ALA A 336 5.29 -9.79 -28.73
CA ALA A 336 4.78 -8.90 -29.77
C ALA A 336 3.63 -7.97 -29.31
N GLN A 337 3.16 -8.08 -28.06
CA GLN A 337 2.21 -7.13 -27.46
C GLN A 337 2.83 -6.17 -26.43
N VAL A 338 4.16 -6.05 -26.40
CA VAL A 338 4.76 -4.80 -25.92
C VAL A 338 4.58 -3.79 -27.05
N GLU A 339 3.81 -2.73 -26.80
CA GLU A 339 3.70 -1.55 -27.69
C GLU A 339 5.04 -1.30 -28.39
N GLU A 340 5.03 -1.36 -29.73
CA GLU A 340 6.17 -1.00 -30.55
C GLU A 340 6.77 0.31 -30.06
N ASP A 341 8.10 0.30 -29.88
CA ASP A 341 8.91 1.50 -29.72
C ASP A 341 8.50 2.51 -30.79
N VAL A 342 7.90 3.63 -30.39
CA VAL A 342 7.87 4.82 -31.24
C VAL A 342 9.33 5.11 -31.54
N GLN A 343 9.80 4.86 -32.77
CA GLN A 343 11.18 5.15 -33.16
C GLN A 343 11.44 6.64 -32.91
N GLN A 344 12.11 6.95 -31.81
CA GLN A 344 12.65 8.28 -31.57
C GLN A 344 14.07 8.28 -32.12
N VAL A 345 14.26 8.98 -33.23
CA VAL A 345 15.59 9.28 -33.75
C VAL A 345 16.26 10.26 -32.79
N ASN A 346 17.09 9.74 -31.90
CA ASN A 346 17.90 10.57 -31.01
C ASN A 346 19.13 11.07 -31.75
N LEU A 347 19.11 12.34 -32.13
CA LEU A 347 20.25 13.02 -32.77
C LEU A 347 21.22 13.63 -31.75
N THR A 348 21.04 13.34 -30.45
CA THR A 348 21.88 13.88 -29.37
C THR A 348 22.88 12.83 -28.87
N ARG A 349 23.98 13.30 -28.29
CA ARG A 349 25.08 12.48 -27.74
C ARG A 349 24.80 11.82 -26.39
N PHE A 350 23.54 11.78 -25.95
CA PHE A 350 23.12 11.22 -24.67
C PHE A 350 22.14 10.07 -24.89
N SER A 351 22.30 8.95 -24.17
CA SER A 351 21.41 7.78 -24.30
C SER A 351 19.99 8.08 -23.81
N LEU A 352 18.98 7.60 -24.54
CA LEU A 352 17.59 7.64 -24.10
C LEU A 352 17.40 6.63 -22.95
N GLN A 353 16.89 7.10 -21.81
CA GLN A 353 16.48 6.22 -20.72
C GLN A 353 14.95 6.08 -20.76
N PHE A 354 14.47 4.86 -20.96
CA PHE A 354 13.05 4.55 -20.89
C PHE A 354 12.69 4.10 -19.46
N PRO A 355 11.61 4.63 -18.85
CA PRO A 355 11.11 4.09 -17.59
C PRO A 355 10.63 2.65 -17.78
N GLU A 356 11.05 1.76 -16.88
CA GLU A 356 10.61 0.35 -16.84
C GLU A 356 9.12 0.27 -16.50
N LYS A 357 8.32 -0.43 -17.33
CA LYS A 357 6.85 -0.51 -17.21
C LYS A 357 6.33 -1.92 -16.94
N ARG A 358 7.18 -2.94 -16.86
CA ARG A 358 6.72 -4.31 -16.58
C ARG A 358 6.55 -4.51 -15.08
N ASP A 359 5.36 -4.94 -14.66
CA ASP A 359 5.01 -5.24 -13.26
C ASP A 359 6.03 -6.14 -12.55
N PHE A 360 6.70 -7.02 -13.31
CA PHE A 360 7.75 -7.92 -12.86
C PHE A 360 8.98 -7.22 -12.23
N PHE A 361 9.35 -6.02 -12.69
CA PHE A 361 10.53 -5.29 -12.22
C PHE A 361 10.21 -4.17 -11.22
N LEU A 362 8.92 -3.85 -11.05
CA LEU A 362 8.44 -2.82 -10.13
C LEU A 362 8.16 -3.37 -8.72
N GLU A 363 7.92 -4.67 -8.61
CA GLU A 363 7.66 -5.35 -7.34
C GLU A 363 8.98 -5.83 -6.70
N GLY A 364 9.55 -5.02 -5.79
CA GLY A 364 10.74 -5.40 -5.00
C GLY A 364 11.99 -4.53 -5.17
N GLN A 365 11.92 -3.39 -5.87
CA GLN A 365 13.09 -2.47 -5.98
C GLN A 365 13.64 -2.01 -4.63
N GLY A 366 12.81 -1.96 -3.57
CA GLY A 366 13.26 -1.65 -2.21
C GLY A 366 14.17 -2.71 -1.57
N ILE A 367 14.23 -3.93 -2.10
CA ILE A 367 15.09 -5.01 -1.58
C ILE A 367 16.55 -4.86 -2.06
N PHE A 368 16.78 -4.07 -3.13
CA PHE A 368 18.08 -3.98 -3.80
C PHE A 368 18.72 -2.58 -3.77
N ALA A 369 18.10 -1.61 -3.08
CA ALA A 369 18.70 -0.30 -2.83
C ALA A 369 19.70 -0.38 -1.65
N PHE A 370 20.87 -0.98 -1.85
CA PHE A 370 21.97 -0.86 -0.91
C PHE A 370 22.73 0.44 -1.17
N GLY A 371 22.52 1.45 -0.32
CA GLY A 371 23.52 2.49 -0.05
C GLY A 371 23.72 3.59 -1.10
N GLY A 372 22.66 4.15 -1.68
CA GLY A 372 22.73 5.42 -2.42
C GLY A 372 22.21 6.60 -1.60
N PRO A 373 22.90 7.77 -1.55
CA PRO A 373 22.41 8.93 -0.82
C PRO A 373 21.09 9.41 -1.43
N SER A 374 20.15 9.77 -0.54
CA SER A 374 18.86 10.39 -0.85
C SER A 374 19.00 11.51 -1.89
N SER A 375 18.42 11.36 -3.07
CA SER A 375 18.29 12.44 -4.05
C SER A 375 17.19 13.40 -3.60
N ASN A 376 17.56 14.27 -2.66
CA ASN A 376 16.83 15.51 -2.42
C ASN A 376 17.00 16.38 -3.68
N SER A 377 15.89 16.86 -4.22
CA SER A 377 15.81 17.79 -5.33
C SER A 377 16.78 18.97 -5.17
N GLY A 378 17.80 19.03 -6.02
CA GLY A 378 18.77 20.11 -6.14
C GLY A 378 19.79 19.72 -7.19
N GLY A 379 19.83 20.45 -8.30
CA GLY A 379 20.69 20.13 -9.45
C GLY A 379 22.16 20.11 -9.07
N ASP A 380 22.78 18.93 -9.12
CA ASP A 380 24.19 18.81 -9.46
C ASP A 380 24.49 17.41 -10.01
N ASN A 381 25.26 17.39 -11.09
CA ASN A 381 25.50 16.21 -11.92
C ASN A 381 26.75 15.49 -11.39
N SER A 382 26.63 14.74 -10.29
CA SER A 382 27.72 13.88 -9.81
C SER A 382 27.47 12.43 -10.21
N THR A 383 28.32 11.91 -11.10
CA THR A 383 28.40 10.49 -11.48
C THR A 383 28.77 9.64 -10.27
N SER A 384 27.78 9.03 -9.61
CA SER A 384 28.04 7.99 -8.62
C SER A 384 28.14 6.63 -9.32
N ASP A 385 29.33 6.05 -9.30
CA ASP A 385 29.70 4.74 -9.83
C ASP A 385 29.17 3.60 -8.93
N VAL A 386 27.85 3.57 -8.68
CA VAL A 386 27.21 2.48 -7.94
C VAL A 386 26.69 1.45 -8.95
N PRO A 387 27.17 0.19 -8.93
CA PRO A 387 26.73 -0.82 -9.88
C PRO A 387 25.24 -1.14 -9.66
N ILE A 388 24.43 -0.80 -10.65
CA ILE A 388 23.01 -1.16 -10.73
C ILE A 388 22.96 -2.65 -11.10
N LEU A 389 22.50 -3.49 -10.17
CA LEU A 389 22.48 -4.95 -10.33
C LEU A 389 21.39 -5.47 -11.29
N PHE A 390 20.56 -4.59 -11.85
CA PHE A 390 19.60 -4.93 -12.90
C PHE A 390 19.95 -4.23 -14.20
N PHE A 391 20.02 -5.03 -15.27
CA PHE A 391 20.42 -4.63 -16.60
C PHE A 391 19.66 -3.39 -17.08
N SER A 392 20.38 -2.27 -17.27
CA SER A 392 20.01 -1.35 -18.33
C SER A 392 20.53 -1.96 -19.63
N ARG A 393 19.64 -2.19 -20.60
CA ARG A 393 20.07 -2.49 -21.97
C ARG A 393 20.66 -1.22 -22.54
N ARG A 394 21.99 -1.17 -22.65
CA ARG A 394 22.69 -0.23 -23.53
C ARG A 394 22.47 -0.68 -24.96
N ILE A 395 22.02 0.23 -25.82
CA ILE A 395 22.23 0.15 -27.27
C ILE A 395 23.01 1.40 -27.66
#